data_AF-A0A382AQY1-F1
#
_entry.id   AF-A0A382AQY1-F1
#
_cell.length_a   1.000
_cell.length_b   1.000
_cell.length_c   1.000
_cell.angle_alpha   90.00
_cell.angle_beta   90.00
_cell.angle_gamma   90.00
#
_symmetry.space_group_name_H-M   'P 1'
#
loop_
_entity.id
_entity.type
_entity.pdbx_description
1 polymer ?
#
loop_
_entity_poly.entity_id
_entity_poly.type
_entity_poly.pdbx_seq_one_letter_code
_entity_poly.pdbx_strand_id
1 'polypeptide(L)'
;ENQVAELQTRLDAMQGREAEILKREAEKDLREKHPDFDEIRNSDEFQDWANLQPEAIKDWIFNNPSDATLASRALDLFKKDIGLDVQQVTQPKSNSKQTKQSAADMISTKTTSVDTNQQRVWSEREIAAMSVAEFDKYESEISDAMQEGRIIK
;
A
#
# COMPACT_ATOMS: atom_id res chain seq x y z
N GLU A 1 -49.44 25.62 7.12
CA GLU A 1 -48.43 24.84 7.86
C GLU A 1 -48.11 23.48 7.21
N ASN A 2 -49.11 22.68 6.78
CA ASN A 2 -48.86 21.38 6.14
C ASN A 2 -47.99 21.42 4.86
N GLN A 3 -48.12 22.44 4.01
CA GLN A 3 -47.32 22.53 2.77
C GLN A 3 -45.82 22.70 3.03
N VAL A 4 -45.44 23.43 4.08
CA VAL A 4 -44.03 23.65 4.43
C VAL A 4 -43.41 22.37 4.98
N ALA A 5 -44.14 21.63 5.83
CA ALA A 5 -43.69 20.35 6.36
C ALA A 5 -43.52 19.27 5.27
N GLU A 6 -44.43 19.24 4.29
CA GLU A 6 -44.34 18.31 3.16
C GLU A 6 -43.16 18.65 2.24
N LEU A 7 -42.92 19.94 1.97
CA LEU A 7 -41.77 20.39 1.18
C LEU A 7 -40.44 20.09 1.89
N GLN A 8 -40.36 20.31 3.21
CA GLN A 8 -39.18 19.97 4.00
C GLN A 8 -38.87 18.46 3.91
N THR A 9 -39.88 17.62 4.13
CA THR A 9 -39.75 16.15 4.02
C THR A 9 -39.23 15.71 2.65
N ARG A 10 -39.75 16.32 1.56
CA ARG A 10 -39.28 16.03 0.20
C ARG A 10 -37.85 16.50 -0.03
N LEU A 11 -37.46 17.65 0.53
CA LEU A 11 -36.11 18.17 0.44
C LEU A 11 -35.11 17.27 1.17
N ASP A 12 -35.41 16.88 2.40
CA ASP A 12 -34.60 15.93 3.18
C ASP A 12 -34.43 14.59 2.45
N ALA A 13 -35.51 14.07 1.85
CA ALA A 13 -35.46 12.85 1.05
C ALA A 13 -34.60 13.00 -0.22
N MET A 14 -34.61 14.18 -0.87
CA MET A 14 -33.75 14.45 -2.02
C MET A 14 -32.28 14.58 -1.62
N GLN A 15 -31.97 15.31 -0.54
CA GLN A 15 -30.62 15.47 -0.02
C GLN A 15 -30.01 14.13 0.40
N GLY A 16 -30.80 13.27 1.06
CA GLY A 16 -30.36 11.93 1.42
C GLY A 16 -29.99 11.08 0.18
N ARG A 17 -30.77 11.18 -0.89
CA ARG A 17 -30.45 10.50 -2.17
C ARG A 17 -29.21 11.06 -2.83
N GLU A 18 -29.03 12.38 -2.82
CA GLU A 18 -27.84 13.03 -3.37
C GLU A 18 -26.57 12.58 -2.64
N ALA A 19 -26.60 12.54 -1.30
CA ALA A 19 -25.49 12.04 -0.50
C ALA A 19 -25.17 10.57 -0.81
N GLU A 20 -26.19 9.73 -1.01
CA GLU A 20 -26.00 8.32 -1.38
C GLU A 20 -25.38 8.18 -2.78
N ILE A 21 -25.81 9.01 -3.74
CA ILE A 21 -25.24 9.03 -5.09
C ILE A 21 -23.77 9.42 -5.04
N LEU A 22 -23.43 10.51 -4.34
CA LEU A 22 -22.05 10.99 -4.21
C LEU A 22 -21.15 9.94 -3.55
N LYS A 23 -21.63 9.25 -2.51
CA LYS A 23 -20.90 8.14 -1.88
C LYS A 23 -20.65 7.00 -2.88
N ARG A 24 -21.68 6.61 -3.64
CA ARG A 24 -21.57 5.52 -4.62
C ARG A 24 -20.60 5.87 -5.76
N GLU A 25 -20.63 7.12 -6.23
CA GLU A 25 -19.69 7.63 -7.23
C GLU A 25 -18.27 7.63 -6.68
N ALA A 26 -18.07 8.10 -5.45
CA ALA A 26 -16.77 8.08 -4.80
C ALA A 26 -16.23 6.64 -4.64
N GLU A 27 -17.07 5.68 -4.22
CA GLU A 27 -16.69 4.28 -4.14
C GLU A 27 -16.33 3.68 -5.51
N LYS A 28 -17.04 4.08 -6.57
CA LYS A 28 -16.75 3.64 -7.93
C LYS A 28 -15.38 4.16 -8.38
N ASP A 29 -15.13 5.45 -8.24
CA ASP A 29 -13.84 6.07 -8.58
C ASP A 29 -12.68 5.47 -7.78
N LEU A 30 -12.94 5.11 -6.53
CA LEU A 30 -11.95 4.46 -5.66
C LEU A 30 -11.60 3.05 -6.14
N ARG A 31 -12.59 2.26 -6.58
CA ARG A 31 -12.36 0.94 -7.19
C ARG A 31 -11.62 1.02 -8.52
N GLU A 32 -11.87 2.06 -9.30
CA GLU A 32 -11.16 2.28 -10.57
C GLU A 32 -9.67 2.55 -10.33
N LYS A 33 -9.32 3.29 -9.26
CA LYS A 33 -7.93 3.57 -8.88
C LYS A 33 -7.27 2.42 -8.10
N HIS A 34 -8.04 1.73 -7.27
CA HIS A 34 -7.58 0.64 -6.41
C HIS A 34 -8.49 -0.59 -6.61
N PRO A 35 -8.18 -1.47 -7.56
CA PRO A 35 -8.96 -2.69 -7.79
C PRO A 35 -9.00 -3.65 -6.59
N ASP A 36 -8.03 -3.53 -5.70
CA ASP A 36 -7.88 -4.25 -4.43
C ASP A 36 -8.56 -3.54 -3.24
N PHE A 37 -9.29 -2.44 -3.48
CA PHE A 37 -9.98 -1.69 -2.44
C PHE A 37 -10.91 -2.54 -1.60
N ASP A 38 -11.75 -3.37 -2.23
CA ASP A 38 -12.71 -4.21 -1.51
C ASP A 38 -12.00 -5.25 -0.61
N GLU A 39 -10.81 -5.71 -1.00
CA GLU A 39 -10.01 -6.63 -0.19
C GLU A 39 -9.37 -5.90 0.99
N ILE A 40 -8.74 -4.75 0.73
CA ILE A 40 -8.05 -3.94 1.75
C ILE A 40 -9.05 -3.40 2.78
N ARG A 41 -10.20 -2.88 2.35
CA ARG A 41 -11.22 -2.32 3.25
C ARG A 41 -11.75 -3.33 4.25
N ASN A 42 -11.88 -4.59 3.82
CA ASN A 42 -12.37 -5.67 4.67
C ASN A 42 -11.25 -6.37 5.47
N SER A 43 -10.01 -5.94 5.32
CA SER A 43 -8.87 -6.51 6.05
C SER A 43 -8.73 -5.89 7.44
N ASP A 44 -8.42 -6.72 8.43
CA ASP A 44 -8.10 -6.26 9.78
C ASP A 44 -6.80 -5.44 9.80
N GLU A 45 -5.84 -5.78 8.94
CA GLU A 45 -4.55 -5.09 8.82
C GLU A 45 -4.71 -3.62 8.42
N PHE A 46 -5.61 -3.32 7.47
CA PHE A 46 -5.90 -1.94 7.10
C PHE A 46 -6.58 -1.17 8.24
N GLN A 47 -7.48 -1.83 9.00
CA GLN A 47 -8.14 -1.20 10.14
C GLN A 47 -7.14 -0.91 11.27
N ASP A 48 -6.24 -1.85 11.57
CA ASP A 48 -5.18 -1.67 12.56
C ASP A 48 -4.21 -0.57 12.15
N TRP A 49 -3.77 -0.57 10.89
CA TRP A 49 -2.95 0.51 10.33
C TRP A 49 -3.68 1.85 10.45
N ALA A 50 -4.94 1.94 10.02
CA ALA A 50 -5.74 3.17 10.08
C ALA A 50 -5.90 3.66 11.53
N ASN A 51 -6.06 2.74 12.49
CA ASN A 51 -6.15 3.06 13.92
C ASN A 51 -4.86 3.64 14.51
N LEU A 52 -3.71 3.34 13.92
CA LEU A 52 -2.40 3.89 14.31
C LEU A 52 -2.14 5.27 13.67
N GLN A 53 -2.85 5.61 12.60
CA GLN A 53 -2.64 6.88 11.91
C GLN A 53 -3.13 8.09 12.73
N PRO A 54 -2.56 9.30 12.49
CA PRO A 54 -3.09 10.55 13.00
C PRO A 54 -4.55 10.78 12.60
N GLU A 55 -5.27 11.58 13.39
CA GLU A 55 -6.69 11.90 13.19
C GLU A 55 -6.99 12.41 11.76
N ALA A 56 -6.11 13.26 11.24
CA ALA A 56 -6.25 13.77 9.87
C ALA A 56 -6.30 12.67 8.79
N ILE A 57 -5.55 11.57 8.95
CA ILE A 57 -5.54 10.46 7.97
C ILE A 57 -6.74 9.53 8.21
N LYS A 58 -7.11 9.30 9.49
CA LYS A 58 -8.33 8.56 9.84
C LYS A 58 -9.56 9.21 9.23
N ASP A 59 -9.61 10.54 9.23
CA ASP A 59 -10.70 11.30 8.64
C ASP A 59 -10.88 11.00 7.14
N TRP A 60 -9.79 10.80 6.41
CA TRP A 60 -9.84 10.45 4.99
C TRP A 60 -10.53 9.11 4.73
N ILE A 61 -10.51 8.20 5.69
CA ILE A 61 -11.02 6.82 5.57
C ILE A 61 -12.44 6.70 6.11
N PHE A 62 -12.70 7.31 7.27
CA PHE A 62 -13.96 7.10 8.03
C PHE A 62 -14.94 8.26 7.91
N ASN A 63 -14.45 9.49 7.83
CA ASN A 63 -15.28 10.69 7.96
C ASN A 63 -15.55 11.39 6.62
N ASN A 64 -14.90 10.96 5.53
CA ASN A 64 -15.07 11.53 4.18
C ASN A 64 -15.58 10.50 3.15
N PRO A 65 -16.79 9.94 3.32
CA PRO A 65 -17.30 8.87 2.45
C PRO A 65 -17.53 9.30 0.99
N SER A 66 -17.56 10.60 0.70
CA SER A 66 -17.75 11.15 -0.65
C SER A 66 -16.46 11.67 -1.29
N ASP A 67 -15.32 11.65 -0.59
CA ASP A 67 -14.05 12.09 -1.15
C ASP A 67 -13.16 10.89 -1.53
N ALA A 68 -13.35 10.40 -2.75
CA ALA A 68 -12.55 9.31 -3.30
C ALA A 68 -11.06 9.66 -3.41
N THR A 69 -10.70 10.94 -3.50
CA THR A 69 -9.30 11.37 -3.69
C THR A 69 -8.52 11.24 -2.38
N LEU A 70 -9.13 11.61 -1.26
CA LEU A 70 -8.51 11.42 0.05
C LEU A 70 -8.47 9.94 0.44
N ALA A 71 -9.55 9.20 0.19
CA ALA A 71 -9.57 7.76 0.44
C ALA A 71 -8.51 7.01 -0.40
N SER A 72 -8.32 7.39 -1.68
CA SER A 72 -7.27 6.80 -2.52
C SER A 72 -5.87 7.09 -1.98
N ARG A 73 -5.60 8.34 -1.56
CA ARG A 73 -4.34 8.70 -0.90
C ARG A 73 -4.08 7.87 0.35
N ALA A 74 -5.10 7.62 1.17
CA ALA A 74 -4.95 6.78 2.36
C ALA A 74 -4.62 5.32 1.99
N LEU A 75 -5.23 4.77 0.94
CA LEU A 75 -4.91 3.43 0.45
C LEU A 75 -3.48 3.34 -0.10
N ASP A 76 -3.01 4.36 -0.83
CA ASP A 76 -1.62 4.43 -1.30
C ASP A 76 -0.63 4.45 -0.13
N LEU A 77 -0.92 5.24 0.91
CA LEU A 77 -0.09 5.30 2.11
C LEU A 77 -0.04 3.94 2.82
N PHE A 78 -1.18 3.29 2.99
CA PHE A 78 -1.24 1.94 3.56
C PHE A 78 -0.33 0.98 2.79
N LYS A 79 -0.49 0.91 1.47
CA LYS A 79 0.32 0.02 0.61
C LYS A 79 1.81 0.33 0.70
N LYS A 80 2.16 1.61 0.78
CA LYS A 80 3.55 2.04 0.93
C LYS A 80 4.13 1.64 2.29
N ASP A 81 3.38 1.83 3.38
CA ASP A 81 3.83 1.56 4.75
C ASP A 81 4.06 0.06 5.01
N ILE A 82 3.22 -0.80 4.43
CA ILE A 82 3.35 -2.26 4.56
C ILE A 82 4.27 -2.88 3.50
N GLY A 83 4.84 -2.07 2.59
CA GLY A 83 5.76 -2.54 1.56
C GLY A 83 5.10 -3.26 0.38
N LEU A 84 3.80 -3.04 0.15
CA LEU A 84 3.04 -3.55 -1.00
C LEU A 84 3.34 -2.81 -2.32
N ASP A 85 4.19 -1.77 -2.29
CA ASP A 85 4.57 -0.91 -3.44
C ASP A 85 5.45 -1.59 -4.53
N VAL A 86 5.38 -2.92 -4.68
CA VAL A 86 6.17 -3.66 -5.71
C VAL A 86 5.28 -4.39 -6.72
N GLN A 87 3.96 -4.24 -6.70
CA GLN A 87 3.09 -4.95 -7.66
C GLN A 87 1.98 -4.07 -8.24
N GLN A 88 2.35 -2.95 -8.85
CA GLN A 88 1.48 -2.29 -9.83
C GLN A 88 2.21 -1.98 -11.13
N VAL A 89 2.85 -2.99 -11.72
CA VAL A 89 2.98 -3.07 -13.18
C VAL A 89 2.81 -4.54 -13.56
N THR A 90 1.84 -4.83 -14.43
CA THR A 90 1.44 -6.14 -14.99
C THR A 90 0.34 -6.91 -14.24
N GLN A 91 -0.87 -6.87 -14.82
CA GLN A 91 -1.97 -7.83 -14.65
C GLN A 91 -1.54 -9.27 -15.05
N PRO A 92 -2.39 -10.34 -15.00
CA PRO A 92 -3.72 -10.56 -14.38
C PRO A 92 -3.78 -11.82 -13.48
N LYS A 93 -4.88 -11.96 -12.73
CA LYS A 93 -5.48 -13.19 -12.14
C LYS A 93 -4.59 -14.45 -12.07
N SER A 94 -4.17 -14.83 -10.86
CA SER A 94 -4.01 -16.25 -10.56
C SER A 94 -4.35 -16.54 -9.10
N ASN A 95 -5.38 -17.37 -8.91
CA ASN A 95 -5.67 -18.07 -7.67
C ASN A 95 -4.42 -18.84 -7.22
N SER A 96 -3.87 -18.53 -6.05
CA SER A 96 -3.11 -19.52 -5.29
C SER A 96 -3.21 -19.24 -3.80
N LYS A 97 -3.93 -20.12 -3.10
CA LYS A 97 -3.80 -20.34 -1.67
C LYS A 97 -2.35 -20.71 -1.36
N GLN A 98 -1.69 -19.99 -0.45
CA GLN A 98 -0.58 -20.53 0.35
C GLN A 98 -0.35 -19.60 1.56
N THR A 99 -0.97 -19.95 2.69
CA THR A 99 -0.31 -20.58 3.86
C THR A 99 0.51 -19.61 4.69
N LYS A 100 -0.08 -19.28 5.84
CA LYS A 100 0.57 -18.76 7.05
C LYS A 100 1.95 -19.41 7.26
N GLN A 101 3.01 -18.62 7.13
CA GLN A 101 4.33 -18.92 7.68
C GLN A 101 4.79 -17.63 8.37
N SER A 102 4.41 -17.49 9.64
CA SER A 102 5.30 -17.64 10.79
C SER A 102 6.19 -16.40 10.99
N ALA A 103 5.61 -15.39 11.65
CA ALA A 103 6.25 -14.17 12.12
C ALA A 103 7.22 -14.39 13.30
N ALA A 104 7.76 -15.59 13.48
CA ALA A 104 8.43 -16.01 14.71
C ALA A 104 9.86 -16.55 14.56
N ASP A 105 10.42 -16.63 13.35
CA ASP A 105 11.82 -17.00 13.10
C ASP A 105 12.34 -16.09 11.98
N MET A 106 13.30 -15.18 12.12
CA MET A 106 14.32 -15.00 13.13
C MET A 106 14.63 -13.51 13.28
N ILE A 107 14.41 -13.02 14.50
CA ILE A 107 15.20 -12.02 15.23
C ILE A 107 16.58 -11.73 14.60
N SER A 108 17.00 -10.47 14.55
CA SER A 108 17.97 -9.96 15.54
C SER A 108 18.84 -8.81 15.03
N THR A 109 18.59 -7.65 15.65
CA THR A 109 19.58 -6.65 16.08
C THR A 109 20.58 -6.12 15.06
N LYS A 110 20.26 -4.95 14.50
CA LYS A 110 20.96 -3.70 14.83
C LYS A 110 20.45 -2.57 13.95
N THR A 111 20.01 -1.51 14.61
CA THR A 111 20.20 -0.15 14.12
C THR A 111 21.66 0.02 13.69
N THR A 112 21.91 0.15 12.38
CA THR A 112 23.14 0.75 11.89
C THR A 112 22.75 2.11 11.35
N SER A 113 23.18 3.13 12.06
CA SER A 113 23.36 4.48 11.55
C SER A 113 23.95 4.39 10.16
N VAL A 114 23.32 5.04 9.19
CA VAL A 114 23.81 5.14 7.82
C VAL A 114 25.09 5.98 7.85
N ASP A 115 26.22 5.32 8.08
CA ASP A 115 27.55 5.88 7.86
C ASP A 115 27.83 5.75 6.36
N THR A 116 27.98 6.88 5.69
CA THR A 116 28.02 7.03 4.23
C THR A 116 29.28 6.48 3.55
N ASN A 117 30.06 5.65 4.25
CA ASN A 117 31.31 5.02 3.75
C ASN A 117 31.31 3.48 3.74
N GLN A 118 30.21 2.79 4.08
CA GLN A 118 30.20 1.32 4.02
C GLN A 118 29.94 0.82 2.59
N GLN A 119 30.87 0.01 2.08
CA GLN A 119 30.81 -0.61 0.74
C GLN A 119 29.58 -1.53 0.61
N ARG A 120 28.97 -1.51 -0.58
CA ARG A 120 27.72 -2.23 -0.88
C ARG A 120 27.90 -3.75 -0.73
N VAL A 121 26.96 -4.39 -0.04
CA VAL A 121 26.89 -5.86 0.11
C VAL A 121 26.05 -6.43 -1.04
N TRP A 122 26.52 -7.50 -1.68
CA TRP A 122 25.85 -8.15 -2.82
C TRP A 122 25.18 -9.45 -2.39
N SER A 123 24.12 -9.86 -3.10
CA SER A 123 23.51 -11.19 -2.92
C SER A 123 23.78 -12.08 -4.14
N GLU A 124 23.93 -13.39 -3.92
CA GLU A 124 24.21 -14.36 -4.99
C GLU A 124 23.08 -14.38 -6.03
N ARG A 125 21.83 -14.21 -5.59
CA ARG A 125 20.66 -14.10 -6.47
C ARG A 125 20.67 -12.82 -7.30
N GLU A 126 21.11 -11.70 -6.73
CA GLU A 126 21.21 -10.42 -7.44
C GLU A 126 22.29 -10.49 -8.51
N ILE A 127 23.46 -11.07 -8.19
CA ILE A 127 24.54 -11.27 -9.17
C ILE A 127 24.11 -12.25 -10.27
N ALA A 128 23.36 -13.31 -9.93
CA ALA A 128 22.88 -14.27 -10.92
C ALA A 128 21.75 -13.72 -11.81
N ALA A 129 20.95 -12.78 -11.31
CA ALA A 129 19.82 -12.20 -12.03
C ALA A 129 20.20 -10.96 -12.86
N MET A 130 21.35 -10.35 -12.60
CA MET A 130 21.76 -9.14 -13.32
C MET A 130 22.17 -9.45 -14.77
N SER A 131 21.96 -8.48 -15.65
CA SER A 131 22.35 -8.62 -17.05
C SER A 131 23.87 -8.55 -17.22
N VAL A 132 24.40 -9.11 -18.30
CA VAL A 132 25.85 -9.07 -18.61
C VAL A 132 26.38 -7.62 -18.65
N ALA A 133 25.60 -6.69 -19.18
CA ALA A 133 25.98 -5.27 -19.25
C ALA A 133 26.02 -4.60 -17.87
N GLU A 134 25.15 -5.00 -16.94
CA GLU A 134 25.19 -4.52 -15.56
C GLU A 134 26.33 -5.17 -14.78
N PHE A 135 26.62 -6.44 -15.04
CA PHE A 135 27.74 -7.14 -14.43
C PHE A 135 29.06 -6.47 -14.81
N ASP A 136 29.31 -6.18 -16.09
CA ASP A 136 30.52 -5.49 -16.56
C ASP A 136 30.70 -4.11 -15.88
N LYS A 137 29.59 -3.42 -15.58
CA LYS A 137 29.63 -2.11 -14.91
C LYS A 137 30.05 -2.22 -13.43
N TYR A 138 29.64 -3.30 -12.75
CA TYR A 138 29.89 -3.50 -11.32
C TYR A 138 30.89 -4.64 -11.05
N GLU A 139 31.60 -5.11 -12.07
CA GLU A 139 32.50 -6.25 -12.01
C GLU A 139 33.54 -6.10 -10.90
N SER A 140 34.16 -4.92 -10.80
CA SER A 140 35.15 -4.62 -9.76
C SER A 140 34.56 -4.70 -8.35
N GLU A 141 33.37 -4.13 -8.14
CA GLU A 141 32.72 -4.11 -6.83
C GLU A 141 32.23 -5.50 -6.40
N ILE A 142 31.72 -6.29 -7.36
CA ILE A 142 31.29 -7.67 -7.12
C ILE A 142 32.51 -8.54 -6.83
N SER A 143 33.60 -8.38 -7.58
CA SER A 143 34.86 -9.11 -7.34
C SER A 143 35.44 -8.80 -5.96
N ASP A 144 35.47 -7.53 -5.56
CA ASP A 144 35.92 -7.12 -4.23
C ASP A 144 35.01 -7.71 -3.14
N ALA A 145 33.69 -7.69 -3.35
CA ALA A 145 32.74 -8.32 -2.43
C ALA A 145 32.89 -9.85 -2.36
N MET A 146 33.22 -10.53 -3.47
CA MET A 146 33.55 -11.96 -3.48
C MET A 146 34.81 -12.25 -2.66
N GLN A 147 35.86 -11.45 -2.85
CA GLN A 147 37.15 -11.64 -2.18
C GLN A 147 37.07 -11.36 -0.68
N GLU A 148 36.27 -10.36 -0.29
CA GLU A 148 36.07 -9.98 1.11
C GLU A 148 34.95 -10.78 1.80
N GLY A 149 34.27 -11.69 1.08
CA GLY A 149 33.19 -12.52 1.63
C GLY A 149 31.92 -11.73 1.97
N ARG A 150 31.70 -10.57 1.34
CA ARG A 150 30.51 -9.73 1.46
C ARG A 150 29.42 -10.12 0.46
N ILE A 151 29.27 -11.43 0.21
CA ILE A 151 28.19 -11.98 -0.62
C ILE A 151 27.30 -12.86 0.23
N ILE A 152 26.02 -12.52 0.23
CA ILE A 152 24.98 -13.27 0.93
C ILE A 152 24.42 -14.33 -0.02
N LYS A 153 24.34 -15.58 0.45
CA LYS A 153 23.75 -16.71 -0.29
C LYS A 153 22.22 -16.73 -0.21
#